data_AF-A0A2H0P3F2-F1
#
_entry.id   AF-A0A2H0P3F2-F1
#
_cell.length_a   1.000
_cell.length_b   1.000
_cell.length_c   1.000
_cell.angle_alpha   90.00
_cell.angle_beta   90.00
_cell.angle_gamma   90.00
#
_symmetry.space_group_name_H-M   'P 1'
#
loop_
_entity.id
_entity.type
_entity.pdbx_description
1 polymer ?
#
loop_
_entity_poly.entity_id
_entity_poly.type
_entity_poly.pdbx_seq_one_letter_code
_entity_poly.pdbx_strand_id
1 'polypeptide(L)' 'MAEKETLVVVSKVKDYVKSKGMMTSAEAVPALSDKVYALIDEAINRTKENRRQTIKPQDL' A
#
# COMPACT_ATOMS: atom_id res chain seq x y z
N MET A 1 -16.20 11.87 0.30
CA MET A 1 -15.27 10.74 0.45
C MET A 1 -13.89 11.30 0.14
N ALA A 2 -12.97 11.30 1.10
CA ALA A 2 -11.65 11.88 0.90
C ALA A 2 -10.95 11.18 -0.27
N GLU A 3 -10.34 11.97 -1.17
CA GLU A 3 -9.49 11.40 -2.22
C GLU A 3 -8.38 10.59 -1.54
N LYS A 4 -8.26 9.32 -1.91
CA LYS A 4 -7.20 8.46 -1.37
C LYS A 4 -5.87 8.98 -1.92
N GLU A 5 -5.08 9.56 -1.04
CA GLU A 5 -3.74 10.01 -1.40
C GLU A 5 -2.84 8.82 -1.75
N THR A 6 -1.90 9.06 -2.66
CA THR A 6 -0.90 8.07 -3.05
C THR A 6 0.05 7.83 -1.88
N LEU A 7 -0.05 6.65 -1.25
CA LEU A 7 0.80 6.28 -0.10
C LEU A 7 2.22 5.84 -0.49
N VAL A 8 2.49 5.70 -1.78
CA VAL A 8 3.76 5.18 -2.30
C VAL A 8 4.56 6.26 -3.01
N VAL A 9 5.89 6.23 -2.83
CA VAL A 9 6.77 7.15 -3.55
C VAL A 9 6.87 6.70 -5.01
N VAL A 10 6.18 7.42 -5.89
CA VAL A 10 6.04 7.09 -7.32
C VAL A 10 7.38 6.85 -8.01
N SER A 11 8.40 7.68 -7.73
CA SER A 11 9.73 7.52 -8.31
C SER A 11 10.36 6.18 -7.93
N LYS A 12 10.30 5.80 -6.65
CA LYS A 12 10.84 4.52 -6.17
C LYS A 12 10.13 3.31 -6.78
N VAL A 13 8.81 3.39 -6.92
CA VAL A 13 8.03 2.34 -7.59
C VAL A 13 8.45 2.20 -9.05
N LYS A 14 8.49 3.31 -9.79
CA LYS A 14 8.90 3.32 -11.20
C LYS A 14 10.33 2.83 -11.40
N ASP A 15 11.26 3.26 -10.54
CA ASP A 15 12.66 2.84 -10.60
C ASP A 15 12.80 1.33 -10.34
N TYR A 16 12.06 0.79 -9.36
CA TYR A 16 12.05 -0.65 -9.10
C TYR A 16 11.50 -1.45 -10.28
N VAL A 17 10.37 -1.02 -10.85
CA VAL A 17 9.76 -1.69 -12.02
C VAL A 17 10.69 -1.64 -13.22
N LYS A 18 11.33 -0.49 -13.49
CA LYS A 18 12.35 -0.34 -14.54
C LYS A 18 13.57 -1.23 -14.31
N SER A 19 14.03 -1.39 -13.06
CA SER A 19 15.14 -2.28 -12.74
C SER A 19 14.88 -3.75 -13.09
N LYS A 20 13.60 -4.12 -13.25
CA LYS A 20 13.14 -5.45 -13.70
C LYS A 20 12.88 -5.52 -15.21
N GLY A 21 13.25 -4.49 -15.98
CA GLY A 21 13.00 -4.42 -17.42
C GLY A 21 11.54 -4.17 -17.80
N MET A 22 10.72 -3.72 -16.84
CA MET A 22 9.28 -3.49 -17.03
C MET A 22 8.97 -1.98 -17.06
N MET A 23 7.79 -1.62 -17.58
CA MET A 23 7.27 -0.26 -17.60
C MET A 23 6.03 -0.14 -16.71
N THR A 24 5.82 1.04 -16.12
CA THR A 24 4.71 1.30 -15.19
C THR A 24 3.68 2.21 -15.87
N SER A 25 2.44 1.74 -15.98
CA SER A 25 1.31 2.53 -16.49
C SER A 25 0.95 3.67 -15.53
N ALA A 26 0.30 4.72 -16.03
CA ALA A 26 -0.14 5.85 -15.20
C ALA A 26 -1.13 5.42 -14.09
N GLU A 27 -1.97 4.44 -14.37
CA GLU A 27 -2.99 3.90 -13.44
C GLU A 27 -2.42 2.90 -12.42
N ALA A 28 -1.22 2.36 -12.67
CA ALA A 28 -0.63 1.34 -11.80
C ALA A 28 -0.26 1.90 -10.42
N VAL A 29 0.06 3.19 -10.33
CA VAL A 29 0.46 3.87 -9.08
C VAL A 29 -0.75 4.12 -8.16
N PRO A 30 -1.88 4.68 -8.64
CA PRO A 30 -3.14 4.69 -7.90
C PRO A 30 -3.58 3.29 -7.46
N ALA A 31 -3.58 2.32 -8.37
CA ALA A 31 -4.00 0.95 -8.06
C ALA A 31 -3.12 0.28 -6.99
N LEU A 32 -1.81 0.54 -7.01
CA LEU A 32 -0.90 0.08 -5.96
C LEU A 32 -1.23 0.72 -4.62
N SER A 33 -1.53 2.03 -4.60
CA SER A 33 -1.93 2.73 -3.38
C SER A 33 -3.20 2.13 -2.79
N ASP A 34 -4.20 1.81 -3.62
CA ASP A 34 -5.41 1.13 -3.19
C ASP A 34 -5.14 -0.23 -2.54
N LYS A 35 -4.20 -1.00 -3.09
CA LYS A 35 -3.78 -2.27 -2.48
C LYS A 35 -3.10 -2.08 -1.13
N VAL A 36 -2.29 -1.03 -0.98
CA VAL A 36 -1.65 -0.68 0.30
C VAL A 36 -2.72 -0.29 1.33
N TYR A 37 -3.73 0.50 0.96
CA TYR A 37 -4.86 0.79 1.85
C TYR A 37 -5.58 -0.49 2.30
N ALA A 38 -5.90 -1.40 1.38
CA ALA A 38 -6.57 -2.65 1.73
C ALA A 38 -5.74 -3.51 2.69
N LEU A 39 -4.43 -3.60 2.49
CA LEU A 39 -3.51 -4.27 3.41
C LEU A 39 -3.50 -3.63 4.80
N ILE A 40 -3.45 -2.30 4.87
CA ILE A 40 -3.49 -1.57 6.13
C ILE A 40 -4.83 -1.77 6.83
N ASP A 41 -5.96 -1.74 6.11
CA ASP A 41 -7.29 -1.96 6.68
C ASP A 41 -7.43 -3.38 7.26
N GLU A 42 -6.93 -4.40 6.56
CA GLU A 42 -6.85 -5.76 7.10
C GLU A 42 -5.98 -5.84 8.36
N ALA A 43 -4.80 -5.20 8.33
CA ALA A 43 -3.91 -5.17 9.48
C ALA A 43 -4.53 -4.44 10.68
N ILE A 44 -5.27 -3.37 10.45
CA ILE A 44 -6.04 -2.67 11.48
C ILE A 44 -7.10 -3.59 12.06
N ASN A 45 -7.82 -4.35 11.24
CA ASN A 45 -8.83 -5.29 11.71
C ASN A 45 -8.22 -6.38 12.61
N ARG A 46 -7.15 -7.03 12.17
CA ARG A 46 -6.42 -8.03 13.00
C ARG A 46 -5.85 -7.42 14.28
N THR A 47 -5.39 -6.17 14.21
CA THR A 47 -4.88 -5.44 15.39
C THR A 47 -6.00 -5.20 16.41
N LYS A 48 -7.18 -4.78 15.94
CA LYS A 48 -8.39 -4.59 16.77
C LYS A 48 -8.89 -5.90 17.38
N GLU A 49 -8.93 -6.98 16.60
CA GLU A 49 -9.30 -8.32 17.08
C GLU A 49 -8.40 -8.78 18.23
N ASN A 50 -7.10 -8.47 18.12
CA ASN A 50 -6.12 -8.71 19.18
C ASN A 50 -6.14 -7.68 20.32
N ARG A 51 -7.15 -6.78 20.36
CA ARG A 51 -7.29 -5.69 21.35
C ARG A 51 -6.07 -4.78 21.46
N ARG A 52 -5.34 -4.62 20.35
CA ARG A 52 -4.18 -3.73 20.26
C ARG A 52 -4.59 -2.47 19.49
N GLN A 53 -3.81 -1.41 19.67
CA GLN A 53 -3.91 -0.18 18.87
C GLN A 53 -2.67 0.05 17.99
N THR A 54 -1.66 -0.82 18.13
CA THR A 54 -0.41 -0.75 17.38
C THR A 54 -0.35 -1.91 16.39
N ILE A 55 -0.31 -1.56 15.10
CA ILE A 55 -0.07 -2.51 14.01
C ILE A 55 1.34 -3.05 14.17
N LYS A 56 1.49 -4.38 14.15
CA LYS A 56 2.77 -5.08 14.18
C LYS A 56 3.01 -5.79 12.84
N PRO A 57 4.25 -6.23 12.55
CA PRO A 57 4.54 -7.00 11.34
C PRO A 57 3.67 -8.24 11.16
N GLN A 58 3.24 -8.87 12.24
CA GLN A 58 2.34 -10.03 12.23
C GLN A 58 0.88 -9.70 11.84
N ASP A 59 0.51 -8.42 11.81
CA ASP A 59 -0.83 -7.98 11.41
C ASP A 59 -0.91 -7.67 9.91
N LEU A 60 0.22 -7.35 9.27
CA LEU A 60 0.34 -7.05 7.84
C LEU A 60 0.28 -8.30 6.95
#